data_AF-A0A562TRT5-F1
#
_entry.id   AF-A0A562TRT5-F1
#
_cell.length_a   1.000
_cell.length_b   1.000
_cell.length_c   1.000
_cell.angle_alpha   90.00
_cell.angle_beta   90.00
_cell.angle_gamma   90.00
#
_symmetry.space_group_name_H-M   'P 1'
#
loop_
_entity.id
_entity.type
_entity.pdbx_description
1 polymer ?
#
loop_
_entity_poly.entity_id
_entity_poly.type
_entity_poly.pdbx_seq_one_letter_code
_entity_poly.pdbx_strand_id
1 'polypeptide(L)'
;MLISQANFWPLSPQTNFMKKLLKILLPPFAGFSLYFIGVRYNPEYFDLSIGEIGTGSLAGFMAFYKFTLPLLFTVAVLTQLLIVIPVWNNLLTKSKTRKWWAFISFVLICLLFAAGIGYLIWDYATGVHHLIVVCLFMWAVQLVYWLIDLFVLFLLE
;
A
#
# COMPACT_ATOMS: atom_id res chain seq x y z
N MET A 1 -35.09 11.81 17.28
CA MET A 1 -34.31 10.86 16.44
C MET A 1 -33.43 11.70 15.51
N LEU A 2 -32.35 12.28 16.06
CA LEU A 2 -31.40 13.08 15.29
C LEU A 2 -30.20 12.19 15.02
N ILE A 3 -30.02 11.87 13.74
CA ILE A 3 -28.95 11.02 13.24
C ILE A 3 -27.62 11.66 13.64
N SER A 4 -26.90 10.92 14.49
CA SER A 4 -25.48 11.06 14.78
C SER A 4 -24.73 11.48 13.52
N GLN A 5 -24.26 12.73 13.50
CA GLN A 5 -23.15 13.10 12.62
C GLN A 5 -21.94 12.32 13.14
N ALA A 6 -21.73 11.15 12.56
CA ALA A 6 -20.46 10.47 12.61
C ALA A 6 -19.43 11.41 11.99
N ASN A 7 -18.82 12.24 12.84
CA ASN A 7 -17.63 13.01 12.55
C ASN A 7 -16.51 12.00 12.26
N PHE A 8 -16.48 11.52 11.02
CA PHE A 8 -15.38 10.70 10.49
C PHE A 8 -14.11 11.55 10.30
N TRP A 9 -14.11 12.83 10.73
CA TRP A 9 -13.08 13.82 10.43
C TRP A 9 -12.95 14.89 11.53
N PRO A 10 -12.00 14.77 12.48
CA PRO A 10 -11.67 15.86 13.39
C PRO A 10 -10.46 16.61 12.83
N LEU A 11 -10.62 17.42 11.77
CA LEU A 11 -9.49 18.19 11.20
C LEU A 11 -9.84 19.62 10.87
N SER A 12 -8.83 20.47 11.05
CA SER A 12 -8.87 21.92 11.23
C SER A 12 -9.61 22.70 10.12
N PRO A 13 -10.14 23.91 10.44
CA PRO A 13 -11.14 24.59 9.61
C PRO A 13 -10.66 25.18 8.27
N GLN A 14 -9.40 25.01 7.84
CA GLN A 14 -8.89 25.65 6.62
C GLN A 14 -7.81 24.84 5.87
N THR A 15 -8.18 23.69 5.31
CA THR A 15 -7.38 23.10 4.21
C THR A 15 -8.15 23.25 2.90
N ASN A 16 -7.61 24.07 1.99
CA ASN A 16 -8.15 24.26 0.63
C ASN A 16 -8.39 22.89 -0.03
N PHE A 17 -9.51 22.73 -0.72
CA PHE A 17 -9.90 21.49 -1.40
C PHE A 17 -8.77 20.87 -2.24
N MET A 18 -7.99 21.73 -2.92
CA MET A 18 -6.82 21.33 -3.70
C MET A 18 -5.73 20.63 -2.86
N LYS A 19 -5.42 21.11 -1.66
CA LYS A 19 -4.44 20.47 -0.77
C LYS A 19 -4.92 19.10 -0.31
N LYS A 20 -6.22 18.95 -0.06
CA LYS A 20 -6.82 17.65 0.31
C LYS A 20 -6.69 16.65 -0.83
N LEU A 21 -7.05 17.07 -2.04
CA LEU A 21 -6.96 16.23 -3.24
C LEU A 21 -5.51 15.81 -3.53
N LEU A 22 -4.54 16.71 -3.33
CA LEU A 22 -3.12 16.38 -3.43
C LEU A 22 -2.68 15.35 -2.39
N LYS A 23 -3.09 15.45 -1.12
CA LYS A 23 -2.77 14.44 -0.09
C LYS A 23 -3.37 13.06 -0.35
N ILE A 24 -4.48 13.01 -1.10
CA ILE A 24 -5.16 11.76 -1.47
C ILE A 24 -4.54 11.14 -2.72
N LEU A 25 -4.21 11.93 -3.74
CA LEU A 25 -3.79 11.39 -5.03
C LEU A 25 -2.28 11.34 -5.20
N LEU A 26 -1.53 12.30 -4.65
CA LEU A 26 -0.10 12.41 -4.89
C LEU A 26 0.70 11.22 -4.34
N PRO A 27 0.44 10.73 -3.10
CA PRO A 27 1.20 9.60 -2.57
C PRO A 27 0.99 8.30 -3.38
N PRO A 28 -0.26 7.85 -3.63
CA PRO A 28 -0.50 6.69 -4.50
C PRO A 28 0.05 6.90 -5.91
N PHE A 29 -0.10 8.10 -6.48
CA PHE A 29 0.42 8.41 -7.81
C PHE A 29 1.96 8.32 -7.88
N ALA A 30 2.66 8.82 -6.86
CA ALA A 30 4.11 8.75 -6.79
C ALA A 30 4.59 7.30 -6.66
N GLY A 31 4.00 6.53 -5.74
CA GLY A 31 4.29 5.10 -5.58
C GLY A 31 4.03 4.30 -6.86
N PHE A 32 2.87 4.52 -7.49
CA PHE A 32 2.51 3.87 -8.75
C PHE A 32 3.42 4.26 -9.90
N SER A 33 3.80 5.54 -10.01
CA SER A 33 4.67 6.00 -11.10
C SER A 33 6.06 5.36 -11.00
N LEU A 34 6.63 5.29 -9.79
CA LEU A 34 7.92 4.62 -9.57
C LEU A 34 7.84 3.14 -9.94
N TYR A 35 6.78 2.46 -9.53
CA TYR A 35 6.58 1.05 -9.85
C TYR A 35 6.33 0.83 -11.35
N PHE A 36 5.55 1.70 -11.98
CA PHE A 36 5.29 1.67 -13.42
C PHE A 36 6.57 1.81 -14.22
N ILE A 37 7.44 2.76 -13.86
CA ILE A 37 8.75 2.94 -14.50
C ILE A 37 9.59 1.67 -14.32
N GLY A 38 9.69 1.15 -13.09
CA GLY A 38 10.46 -0.06 -12.80
C GLY A 38 9.99 -1.28 -13.61
N VAL A 39 8.68 -1.46 -13.75
CA VAL A 39 8.09 -2.56 -14.53
C VAL A 39 8.24 -2.32 -16.03
N ARG A 40 7.94 -1.11 -16.52
CA ARG A 40 7.89 -0.79 -17.95
C ARG A 40 9.25 -0.88 -18.63
N TYR A 41 10.31 -0.50 -17.91
CA TYR A 41 11.69 -0.51 -18.40
C TYR A 41 12.46 -1.79 -18.02
N ASN A 42 11.81 -2.75 -17.37
CA ASN A 42 12.42 -4.07 -17.18
C ASN A 42 12.52 -4.79 -18.53
N PRO A 43 13.68 -5.39 -18.87
CA PRO A 43 13.85 -6.16 -20.12
C PRO A 43 12.78 -7.24 -20.34
N GLU A 44 12.28 -7.85 -19.26
CA GLU A 44 11.30 -8.95 -19.31
C GLU A 44 9.85 -8.45 -19.54
N TYR A 45 9.60 -7.14 -19.57
CA TYR A 45 8.25 -6.57 -19.60
C TYR A 45 7.34 -7.10 -20.72
N PHE A 46 7.93 -7.32 -21.90
CA PHE A 46 7.20 -7.78 -23.08
C PHE A 46 6.92 -9.30 -23.05
N ASP A 47 7.73 -10.04 -22.32
CA ASP A 47 7.61 -11.50 -22.15
C ASP A 47 6.70 -11.88 -20.97
N LEU A 48 6.30 -10.89 -20.14
CA LEU A 48 5.36 -11.10 -19.03
C LEU A 48 4.02 -11.63 -19.51
N SER A 49 3.71 -12.86 -19.09
CA SER A 49 2.45 -13.56 -19.36
C SER A 49 1.54 -13.59 -18.12
N ILE A 50 0.23 -13.78 -18.34
CA ILE A 50 -0.75 -13.95 -17.24
C ILE A 50 -0.46 -15.22 -16.43
N GLY A 51 0.14 -16.25 -17.04
CA GLY A 51 0.48 -17.50 -16.36
C GLY A 51 1.55 -17.38 -15.28
N GLU A 52 2.32 -16.29 -15.30
CA GLU A 52 3.32 -16.00 -14.27
C GLU A 52 2.70 -15.46 -12.97
N ILE A 53 1.44 -15.02 -12.99
CA ILE A 53 0.75 -14.47 -11.81
C ILE A 53 0.60 -15.57 -10.75
N GLY A 54 1.00 -15.27 -9.52
CA GLY A 54 0.92 -16.21 -8.41
C GLY A 54 2.13 -17.15 -8.26
N THR A 55 3.10 -17.10 -9.19
CA THR A 55 4.36 -17.87 -9.07
C THR A 55 5.25 -17.43 -7.91
N GLY A 56 4.95 -16.28 -7.29
CA GLY A 56 5.76 -15.76 -6.20
C GLY A 56 7.09 -15.13 -6.62
N SER A 57 7.34 -15.07 -7.93
CA SER A 57 8.52 -14.46 -8.53
C SER A 57 8.33 -12.96 -8.77
N LEU A 58 9.44 -12.25 -8.98
CA LEU A 58 9.39 -10.84 -9.41
C LEU A 58 8.63 -10.70 -10.73
N ALA A 59 8.84 -11.61 -11.69
CA ALA A 59 8.10 -11.65 -12.96
C ALA A 59 6.59 -11.80 -12.74
N GLY A 60 6.17 -12.71 -11.85
CA GLY A 60 4.76 -12.88 -11.49
C GLY A 60 4.15 -11.62 -10.87
N PHE A 61 4.91 -10.89 -10.06
CA PHE A 61 4.46 -9.60 -9.53
C PHE A 61 4.34 -8.54 -10.62
N MET A 62 5.33 -8.44 -11.51
CA MET A 62 5.31 -7.49 -12.62
C MET A 62 4.14 -7.79 -13.58
N ALA A 63 3.85 -9.07 -13.84
CA ALA A 63 2.68 -9.50 -14.61
C ALA A 63 1.38 -9.11 -13.92
N PHE A 64 1.26 -9.38 -12.61
CA PHE A 64 0.09 -8.98 -11.82
C PHE A 64 -0.13 -7.46 -11.89
N TYR A 65 0.93 -6.68 -11.67
CA TYR A 65 0.90 -5.22 -11.76
C TYR A 65 0.45 -4.74 -13.16
N LYS A 66 1.03 -5.30 -14.23
CA LYS A 66 0.70 -4.95 -15.63
C LYS A 66 -0.77 -5.19 -15.95
N PHE A 67 -1.32 -6.34 -15.58
CA PHE A 67 -2.68 -6.74 -15.94
C PHE A 67 -3.77 -6.17 -15.02
N THR A 68 -3.44 -5.82 -13.77
CA THR A 68 -4.41 -5.31 -12.78
C THR A 68 -4.22 -3.84 -12.43
N LEU A 69 -3.39 -3.12 -13.19
CA LEU A 69 -2.99 -1.73 -12.92
C LEU A 69 -4.15 -0.78 -12.54
N PRO A 70 -5.26 -0.69 -13.31
CA PRO A 70 -6.33 0.25 -12.98
C PRO A 70 -7.03 -0.08 -11.65
N LEU A 71 -7.17 -1.38 -11.37
CA LEU A 71 -7.76 -1.87 -10.12
C LEU A 71 -6.84 -1.58 -8.95
N LEU A 72 -5.54 -1.86 -9.09
CA LEU A 72 -4.54 -1.56 -8.07
C LEU A 72 -4.51 -0.07 -7.73
N PHE A 73 -4.54 0.81 -8.74
CA PHE A 73 -4.54 2.25 -8.51
C PHE A 73 -5.80 2.70 -7.76
N THR A 74 -6.97 2.17 -8.13
CA THR A 74 -8.23 2.48 -7.44
C THR A 74 -8.18 2.04 -5.97
N VAL A 75 -7.70 0.83 -5.70
CA VAL A 75 -7.54 0.31 -4.33
C VAL A 75 -6.54 1.15 -3.54
N ALA A 76 -5.46 1.61 -4.15
CA ALA A 76 -4.46 2.47 -3.50
C ALA A 76 -5.06 3.82 -3.10
N VAL A 77 -5.82 4.47 -3.99
CA VAL A 77 -6.52 5.72 -3.69
C VAL A 77 -7.56 5.53 -2.57
N LEU A 78 -8.32 4.43 -2.59
CA LEU A 78 -9.29 4.12 -1.53
C LEU A 78 -8.60 3.86 -0.18
N THR A 79 -7.50 3.10 -0.18
CA THR A 79 -6.67 2.86 1.01
C THR A 79 -6.12 4.17 1.57
N GLN A 80 -5.63 5.05 0.70
CA GLN A 80 -5.13 6.36 1.08
C GLN A 80 -6.20 7.21 1.75
N LEU A 81 -7.40 7.24 1.17
CA LEU A 81 -8.53 8.01 1.66
C LEU A 81 -9.08 7.47 3.00
N LEU A 82 -9.32 6.16 3.07
CA LEU A 82 -10.06 5.53 4.18
C LEU A 82 -9.18 5.14 5.36
N ILE A 83 -7.89 4.86 5.12
CA ILE A 83 -6.99 4.30 6.14
C ILE A 83 -5.82 5.25 6.38
N VAL A 84 -5.03 5.57 5.36
CA VAL A 84 -3.76 6.30 5.53
C VAL A 84 -4.00 7.69 6.12
N ILE A 85 -4.89 8.48 5.52
CA ILE A 85 -5.14 9.85 5.95
C ILE A 85 -5.72 9.91 7.39
N PRO A 86 -6.76 9.14 7.76
CA PRO A 86 -7.25 9.12 9.14
C PRO A 86 -6.18 8.67 10.14
N VAL A 87 -5.36 7.68 9.79
CA VAL A 87 -4.26 7.21 10.65
C VAL A 87 -3.19 8.30 10.80
N TRP A 88 -2.76 8.95 9.70
CA TRP A 88 -1.77 10.02 9.70
C TRP A 88 -2.19 11.21 10.57
N ASN A 89 -3.44 11.66 10.41
CA ASN A 89 -3.98 12.76 11.19
C ASN A 89 -4.08 12.42 12.68
N ASN A 90 -4.48 11.19 13.01
CA ASN A 90 -4.44 10.69 14.39
C ASN A 90 -3.01 10.54 14.93
N LEU A 91 -2.01 10.34 14.08
CA LEU A 91 -0.61 10.28 14.48
C LEU A 91 -0.07 11.67 14.80
N LEU A 92 -0.38 12.69 13.99
CA LEU A 92 0.12 14.05 14.18
C LEU A 92 -0.17 14.60 15.59
N THR A 93 -1.33 14.27 16.16
CA THR A 93 -1.78 14.70 17.50
C THR A 93 -1.15 13.93 18.68
N LYS A 94 -0.43 12.83 18.42
CA LYS A 94 0.14 11.95 19.45
C LYS A 94 1.61 12.28 19.78
N SER A 95 2.05 11.90 20.98
CA SER A 95 3.45 12.01 21.41
C SER A 95 4.40 11.14 20.56
N LYS A 96 5.69 11.51 20.50
CA LYS A 96 6.72 10.81 19.70
C LYS A 96 6.76 9.30 19.98
N THR A 97 6.62 8.89 21.24
CA THR A 97 6.60 7.46 21.63
C THR A 97 5.39 6.71 21.09
N ARG A 98 4.19 7.34 21.11
CA ARG A 98 2.98 6.71 20.55
C ARG A 98 3.01 6.63 19.02
N LYS A 99 3.68 7.59 18.35
CA LYS A 99 3.91 7.53 16.90
C LYS A 99 4.74 6.30 16.52
N TRP A 100 5.81 6.02 17.26
CA TRP A 100 6.64 4.84 17.07
C TRP A 100 5.86 3.52 17.24
N TRP A 101 5.08 3.40 18.32
CA TRP A 101 4.27 2.20 18.54
C TRP A 101 3.21 1.98 17.45
N ALA A 102 2.57 3.05 16.98
CA ALA A 102 1.62 2.94 15.89
C ALA A 102 2.28 2.50 14.57
N PHE A 103 3.49 2.97 14.28
CA PHE A 103 4.27 2.51 13.13
C PHE A 103 4.60 1.01 13.25
N ILE A 104 5.05 0.55 14.43
CA ILE A 104 5.35 -0.87 14.68
C ILE A 104 4.08 -1.73 14.50
N SER A 105 2.96 -1.33 15.11
CA SER A 105 1.68 -2.04 14.94
C SER A 105 1.25 -2.10 13.48
N PHE A 106 1.48 -1.04 12.72
CA PHE A 106 1.17 -0.98 11.31
C PHE A 106 2.02 -1.97 10.48
N VAL A 107 3.34 -2.03 10.73
CA VAL A 107 4.24 -2.99 10.10
C VAL A 107 3.84 -4.44 10.40
N LEU A 108 3.46 -4.72 11.65
CA LEU A 108 3.01 -6.05 12.08
C LEU A 108 1.70 -6.45 11.40
N ILE A 109 0.75 -5.53 11.28
CA ILE A 109 -0.52 -5.79 10.56
C ILE A 109 -0.23 -6.09 9.09
N CYS A 110 0.68 -5.34 8.45
CA CYS A 110 1.09 -5.63 7.07
C CYS A 110 1.72 -7.02 6.95
N LEU A 111 2.55 -7.42 7.91
CA LEU A 111 3.16 -8.75 7.93
C LEU A 111 2.08 -9.85 8.07
N LEU A 112 1.08 -9.65 8.93
CA LEU A 112 -0.02 -10.59 9.10
C LEU A 112 -0.87 -10.72 7.83
N PHE A 113 -1.17 -9.62 7.14
CA PHE A 113 -1.88 -9.67 5.86
C PHE A 113 -1.05 -10.36 4.78
N ALA A 114 0.24 -10.04 4.67
CA ALA A 114 1.13 -10.70 3.72
C ALA A 114 1.24 -12.21 4.00
N ALA A 115 1.34 -12.60 5.29
CA ALA A 115 1.35 -13.99 5.70
C ALA A 115 0.03 -14.71 5.38
N GLY A 116 -1.11 -14.06 5.64
CA GLY A 116 -2.43 -14.62 5.34
C GLY A 116 -2.68 -14.81 3.85
N ILE A 117 -2.35 -13.80 3.03
CA ILE A 117 -2.47 -13.88 1.57
C ILE A 117 -1.48 -14.91 1.01
N GLY A 118 -0.24 -14.89 1.48
CA GLY A 118 0.77 -15.87 1.07
C GLY A 118 0.35 -17.30 1.40
N TYR A 119 -0.24 -17.53 2.57
CA TYR A 119 -0.80 -18.83 2.93
C TYR A 119 -1.96 -19.26 2.04
N LEU A 120 -2.85 -18.34 1.64
CA LEU A 120 -3.96 -18.65 0.74
C LEU A 120 -3.52 -18.99 -0.69
N ILE A 121 -2.43 -18.37 -1.17
CA ILE A 121 -1.87 -18.61 -2.51
C ILE A 121 -0.95 -19.84 -2.52
N TRP A 122 -0.53 -20.31 -1.35
CA TRP A 122 0.46 -21.38 -1.24
C TRP A 122 -0.05 -22.71 -1.77
N ASP A 123 0.73 -23.29 -2.67
CA ASP A 123 0.59 -24.67 -3.09
C ASP A 123 1.46 -25.58 -2.20
N TYR A 124 0.84 -26.58 -1.58
CA TYR A 124 1.54 -27.57 -0.77
C TYR A 124 2.65 -28.29 -1.54
N ALA A 125 2.56 -28.37 -2.88
CA ALA A 125 3.55 -29.02 -3.73
C ALA A 125 4.89 -28.27 -3.82
N THR A 126 4.93 -26.94 -3.66
CA THR A 126 6.15 -26.13 -3.76
C THR A 126 6.93 -26.00 -2.45
N GLY A 127 6.34 -26.47 -1.34
CA GLY A 127 6.98 -26.51 -0.02
C GLY A 127 6.99 -25.18 0.74
N VAL A 128 7.33 -25.24 2.03
CA VAL A 128 7.24 -24.11 2.98
C VAL A 128 8.23 -22.98 2.64
N HIS A 129 9.34 -23.29 1.97
CA HIS A 129 10.31 -22.28 1.55
C HIS A 129 9.70 -21.28 0.56
N HIS A 130 8.89 -21.75 -0.40
CA HIS A 130 8.21 -20.89 -1.36
C HIS A 130 7.22 -19.96 -0.68
N LEU A 131 6.44 -20.46 0.29
CA LEU A 131 5.54 -19.66 1.13
C LEU A 131 6.28 -18.51 1.82
N ILE A 132 7.43 -18.78 2.46
CA ILE A 132 8.20 -17.74 3.16
C ILE A 132 8.69 -16.67 2.19
N VAL A 133 9.20 -17.06 1.02
CA VAL A 133 9.68 -16.12 0.00
C VAL A 133 8.54 -15.22 -0.49
N VAL A 134 7.37 -15.79 -0.80
CA VAL A 134 6.20 -15.02 -1.25
C VAL A 134 5.71 -14.06 -0.18
N CYS A 135 5.59 -14.54 1.07
CA CYS A 135 5.19 -13.70 2.20
C CYS A 135 6.15 -12.53 2.42
N LEU A 136 7.46 -12.80 2.45
CA LEU A 136 8.47 -11.76 2.65
C LEU A 136 8.50 -10.77 1.48
N PHE A 137 8.34 -11.26 0.25
CA PHE A 137 8.29 -10.41 -0.93
C PHE A 137 7.07 -9.47 -0.91
N MET A 138 5.87 -10.00 -0.66
CA MET A 138 4.65 -9.19 -0.53
C MET A 138 4.75 -8.18 0.61
N TRP A 139 5.29 -8.59 1.75
CA TRP A 139 5.52 -7.70 2.87
C TRP A 139 6.49 -6.57 2.54
N ALA A 140 7.61 -6.88 1.87
CA ALA A 140 8.60 -5.89 1.48
C ALA A 140 8.03 -4.87 0.49
N VAL A 141 7.29 -5.32 -0.54
CA VAL A 141 6.63 -4.42 -1.49
C VAL A 141 5.63 -3.50 -0.79
N GLN A 142 4.81 -4.06 0.10
CA GLN A 142 3.86 -3.29 0.90
C GLN A 142 4.58 -2.24 1.76
N LEU A 143 5.66 -2.63 2.45
CA LEU A 143 6.46 -1.70 3.26
C LEU A 143 7.04 -0.55 2.46
N VAL A 144 7.63 -0.83 1.30
CA VAL A 144 8.21 0.20 0.41
C VAL A 144 7.13 1.16 -0.06
N TYR A 145 5.97 0.65 -0.47
CA TYR A 145 4.83 1.47 -0.85
C TYR A 145 4.42 2.41 0.28
N TRP A 146 4.26 1.89 1.50
CA TRP A 146 3.90 2.70 2.67
C TRP A 146 4.95 3.73 3.06
N LEU A 147 6.24 3.40 2.92
CA LEU A 147 7.32 4.35 3.17
C LEU A 147 7.26 5.54 2.20
N ILE A 148 7.01 5.27 0.92
CA ILE A 148 6.82 6.32 -0.09
C ILE A 148 5.60 7.17 0.27
N ASP A 149 4.47 6.55 0.61
CA ASP A 149 3.25 7.26 0.95
C ASP A 149 3.43 8.20 2.15
N LEU A 150 4.03 7.70 3.24
CA LEU A 150 4.32 8.49 4.43
C LEU A 150 5.34 9.60 4.16
N PHE A 151 6.35 9.34 3.32
CA PHE A 151 7.33 10.34 2.93
C PHE A 151 6.70 11.48 2.13
N VAL A 152 5.84 11.17 1.15
CA VAL A 152 5.12 12.20 0.39
C VAL A 152 4.17 12.98 1.30
N LEU A 153 3.46 12.31 2.21
CA LEU A 153 2.61 13.01 3.18
C LEU A 153 3.42 13.94 4.09
N PHE A 154 4.61 13.52 4.53
CA PHE A 154 5.52 14.35 5.31
C PHE A 154 5.97 15.60 4.54
N LEU A 155 6.21 15.51 3.23
CA LEU A 155 6.58 16.66 2.39
C LEU A 155 5.41 17.63 2.13
N LEU A 156 4.17 17.16 2.24
CA LEU A 156 2.95 17.96 2.00
C LEU A 156 2.41 18.65 3.26
N GLU A 157 3.00 18.39 4.42
CA GLU A 157 2.66 18.95 5.73
C GLU A 157 3.52 20.18 6.05
#